data_AF-A0A9X3X9C0-F1
#
_entry.id   AF-A0A9X3X9C0-F1
#
_cell.length_a   1.000
_cell.length_b   1.000
_cell.length_c   1.000
_cell.angle_alpha   90.00
_cell.angle_beta   90.00
_cell.angle_gamma   90.00
#
_symmetry.space_group_name_H-M   'P 1'
#
loop_
_entity.id
_entity.type
_entity.pdbx_description
1 polymer ?
#
loop_
_entity_poly.entity_id
_entity_poly.type
_entity_poly.pdbx_seq_one_letter_code
_entity_poly.pdbx_strand_id
1 'polypeptide(L)'
;MLIEGGHDAWKPEVAQAFAKGGGNRVLFICSQSFCERDARWAAARLREAKIPTRIVKTADVGHRYHGPVAEATRKSIPWSLEGDARFGDLLPAP
;
A
#
# COMPACT_ATOMS: atom_id res chain seq x y z
N MET A 1 -2.24 0.00 5.91
CA MET A 1 -1.58 -1.30 6.13
C MET A 1 -0.54 -1.49 5.04
N LEU A 2 0.72 -1.79 5.41
CA LEU A 2 1.76 -2.13 4.44
C LEU A 2 1.65 -3.63 4.15
N ILE A 3 1.32 -3.98 2.90
CA ILE A 3 1.28 -5.38 2.45
C ILE A 3 2.42 -5.57 1.47
N GLU A 4 3.26 -6.56 1.74
CA GLU A 4 4.26 -7.03 0.79
C GLU A 4 3.66 -8.19 -0.01
N GLY A 5 3.67 -8.09 -1.33
CA GLY A 5 2.87 -8.99 -2.18
C GLY A 5 1.36 -8.80 -1.95
N GLY A 6 0.59 -9.89 -2.04
CA GLY A 6 -0.85 -9.92 -1.75
C GLY A 6 -1.73 -9.15 -2.74
N HIS A 7 -1.18 -8.69 -3.87
CA HIS A 7 -1.96 -8.07 -4.94
C HIS A 7 -3.02 -9.02 -5.52
N ASP A 8 -2.79 -10.32 -5.45
CA ASP A 8 -3.67 -11.41 -5.87
C ASP A 8 -4.75 -11.76 -4.82
N ALA A 9 -4.56 -11.38 -3.56
CA ALA A 9 -5.52 -11.63 -2.48
C ALA A 9 -6.73 -10.68 -2.51
N TRP A 10 -6.64 -9.56 -3.23
CA TRP A 10 -7.70 -8.56 -3.29
C TRP A 10 -8.83 -9.00 -4.22
N LYS A 11 -9.85 -9.59 -3.61
CA LYS A 11 -11.19 -9.79 -4.20
C LYS A 11 -12.17 -8.74 -3.64
N PRO A 12 -13.29 -8.46 -4.33
CA PRO A 12 -14.28 -7.49 -3.84
C PRO A 12 -14.71 -7.75 -2.39
N GLU A 13 -14.92 -9.01 -2.01
CA GLU A 13 -15.36 -9.40 -0.67
C GLU A 13 -14.27 -9.11 0.38
N VAL A 14 -13.01 -9.34 0.02
CA VAL A 14 -11.85 -9.07 0.88
C VAL A 14 -11.66 -7.57 1.08
N ALA A 15 -11.81 -6.77 0.03
CA ALA A 15 -11.75 -5.32 0.12
C ALA A 15 -12.87 -4.76 1.02
N GLN A 16 -14.09 -5.27 0.86
CA GLN A 16 -15.22 -4.90 1.74
C GLN A 16 -15.00 -5.32 3.20
N ALA A 17 -14.48 -6.52 3.43
CA ALA A 17 -14.15 -6.98 4.78
C ALA A 17 -13.05 -6.10 5.43
N PHE A 18 -12.02 -5.74 4.67
CA PHE A 18 -10.97 -4.83 5.13
C PHE A 18 -11.52 -3.46 5.52
N ALA A 19 -12.36 -2.83 4.67
CA ALA A 19 -12.99 -1.56 4.99
C ALA A 19 -13.86 -1.64 6.25
N LYS A 20 -14.69 -2.68 6.37
CA LYS A 20 -15.53 -2.92 7.56
C LYS A 20 -14.71 -3.12 8.83
N GLY A 21 -13.52 -3.69 8.72
CA GLY A 21 -12.58 -3.87 9.82
C GLY A 21 -11.81 -2.61 10.22
N GLY A 22 -12.11 -1.45 9.63
CA GLY A 22 -11.40 -0.19 9.89
C GLY A 22 -10.16 0.02 9.01
N GLY A 23 -10.02 -0.76 7.95
CA GLY A 23 -8.96 -0.58 6.95
C GLY A 23 -9.18 0.68 6.11
N ASN A 24 -8.30 1.67 6.30
CA ASN A 24 -8.50 3.01 5.71
C ASN A 24 -7.67 3.31 4.47
N ARG A 25 -6.48 2.71 4.32
CA ARG A 25 -5.58 2.95 3.18
C ARG A 25 -4.71 1.72 2.88
N VAL A 26 -4.40 1.53 1.60
CA VAL A 26 -3.48 0.48 1.12
C VAL A 26 -2.35 1.11 0.31
N LEU A 27 -1.11 0.71 0.61
CA LEU A 27 0.09 1.16 -0.07
C LEU A 27 0.81 -0.04 -0.68
N PHE A 28 1.04 0.00 -1.98
CA PHE A 28 1.89 -0.97 -2.70
C PHE A 28 3.22 -0.30 -3.06
N ILE A 29 4.34 -0.94 -2.70
CA ILE A 29 5.68 -0.56 -3.13
C ILE A 29 6.20 -1.64 -4.07
N CYS A 30 6.54 -1.29 -5.30
CA CYS A 30 6.95 -2.22 -6.34
C CYS A 30 8.31 -1.86 -6.92
N SER A 31 9.25 -2.79 -6.93
CA SER A 31 10.53 -2.67 -7.66
C SER A 31 10.44 -3.28 -9.06
N GLN A 32 9.74 -4.40 -9.22
CA GLN A 32 9.65 -5.12 -10.50
C GLN A 32 8.42 -4.72 -11.32
N SER A 33 8.50 -4.85 -12.64
CA SER A 33 7.43 -4.38 -13.55
C SER A 33 6.16 -5.24 -13.46
N PHE A 34 6.29 -6.54 -13.17
CA PHE A 34 5.12 -7.39 -12.93
C PHE A 34 4.38 -7.00 -11.64
N CYS A 35 5.11 -6.64 -10.58
CA CYS A 35 4.51 -6.17 -9.32
C CYS A 35 3.62 -4.95 -9.56
N GLU A 36 4.10 -3.96 -10.32
CA GLU A 36 3.32 -2.75 -10.58
C GLU A 36 2.05 -3.07 -11.37
N ARG A 37 2.15 -3.92 -12.39
CA ARG A 37 1.00 -4.37 -13.17
C ARG A 37 -0.03 -5.04 -12.26
N ASP A 38 0.40 -5.98 -11.43
CA ASP A 38 -0.51 -6.76 -10.59
C ASP A 38 -1.11 -5.90 -9.46
N ALA A 39 -0.34 -4.97 -8.90
CA ALA A 39 -0.80 -3.97 -7.94
C ALA A 39 -1.86 -3.02 -8.54
N ARG A 40 -1.80 -2.70 -9.84
CA ARG A 40 -2.83 -1.87 -10.51
C ARG A 40 -4.19 -2.58 -10.53
N TRP A 41 -4.21 -3.88 -10.76
CA TRP A 41 -5.43 -4.69 -10.72
C TRP A 41 -6.02 -4.77 -9.30
N ALA A 42 -5.18 -4.92 -8.28
CA ALA A 42 -5.61 -4.85 -6.89
C ALA A 42 -6.17 -3.47 -6.52
N ALA A 43 -5.48 -2.41 -6.94
CA ALA A 43 -5.87 -1.03 -6.66
C ALA A 43 -7.22 -0.65 -7.28
N ALA A 44 -7.58 -1.20 -8.44
CA ALA A 44 -8.90 -0.99 -9.03
C ALA A 44 -10.01 -1.50 -8.09
N ARG A 45 -9.90 -2.74 -7.61
CA ARG A 45 -10.86 -3.37 -6.70
C ARG A 45 -10.96 -2.65 -5.35
N LEU A 46 -9.82 -2.21 -4.81
CA LEU A 46 -9.78 -1.43 -3.57
C LEU A 46 -10.48 -0.07 -3.72
N ARG A 47 -10.27 0.61 -4.86
CA ARG A 47 -10.91 1.90 -5.14
C ARG A 47 -12.41 1.77 -5.33
N GLU A 48 -12.88 0.69 -5.95
CA GLU A 48 -14.32 0.36 -6.02
C GLU A 48 -14.93 0.20 -4.61
N ALA A 49 -14.18 -0.38 -3.67
CA ALA A 49 -14.54 -0.44 -2.26
C ALA A 49 -14.29 0.88 -1.49
N LYS A 50 -14.00 1.98 -2.19
CA LYS A 50 -13.72 3.32 -1.63
C LYS A 50 -12.51 3.36 -0.69
N ILE A 51 -11.55 2.46 -0.86
CA ILE A 51 -10.30 2.44 -0.10
C ILE A 51 -9.23 3.20 -0.89
N PRO A 52 -8.75 4.36 -0.40
CA PRO A 52 -7.61 5.05 -1.00
C PRO A 52 -6.42 4.11 -1.14
N THR A 53 -5.87 4.05 -2.35
CA THR A 53 -4.79 3.13 -2.71
C THR A 53 -3.69 3.84 -3.49
N ARG A 54 -2.46 3.72 -3.00
CA ARG A 54 -1.25 4.28 -3.62
C ARG A 54 -0.33 3.17 -4.10
N ILE A 55 0.26 3.36 -5.27
CA ILE A 55 1.30 2.49 -5.84
C ILE A 55 2.55 3.35 -6.01
N VAL A 56 3.69 2.86 -5.53
CA VAL A 56 4.98 3.53 -5.70
C VAL A 56 5.92 2.57 -6.43
N LYS A 57 6.35 2.98 -7.61
CA LYS A 57 7.35 2.26 -8.40
C LYS A 57 8.74 2.76 -8.05
N THR A 58 9.64 1.84 -7.72
CA THR A 58 11.07 2.14 -7.51
C THR A 58 11.90 1.66 -8.69
N ALA A 59 13.22 1.88 -8.63
CA ALA A 59 14.16 1.22 -9.53
C ALA A 59 13.98 -0.31 -9.50
N ASP A 60 14.22 -0.97 -10.64
CA ASP A 60 14.16 -2.43 -10.73
C ASP A 60 15.38 -3.05 -10.07
N VAL A 61 15.21 -3.41 -8.80
CA VAL A 61 16.24 -4.00 -7.96
C VAL A 61 15.91 -5.45 -7.59
N GLY A 62 14.93 -6.06 -8.27
CA GLY A 62 14.40 -7.37 -7.94
C GLY A 62 13.58 -7.39 -6.64
N HIS A 63 13.31 -8.60 -6.12
CA HIS A 63 12.56 -8.80 -4.88
C HIS A 63 13.47 -8.61 -3.66
N ARG A 64 13.66 -7.34 -3.27
CA ARG A 64 14.55 -6.94 -2.16
C ARG A 64 13.84 -5.98 -1.21
N TYR A 65 14.20 -6.07 0.07
CA TYR A 65 13.62 -5.23 1.14
C TYR A 65 14.48 -4.04 1.53
N HIS A 66 15.62 -3.84 0.87
CA HIS A 66 16.60 -2.80 1.19
C HIS A 66 16.79 -1.82 0.03
N GLY A 67 17.59 -0.78 0.25
CA GLY A 67 17.91 0.21 -0.78
C GLY A 67 16.66 0.97 -1.25
N PRO A 68 16.44 1.12 -2.57
CA PRO A 68 15.34 1.94 -3.10
C PRO A 68 13.95 1.58 -2.58
N VAL A 69 13.67 0.29 -2.33
CA VAL A 69 12.39 -0.17 -1.78
C VAL A 69 12.20 0.30 -0.34
N ALA A 70 13.24 0.19 0.49
CA ALA A 70 13.20 0.66 1.88
C ALA A 70 13.03 2.17 1.97
N GLU A 71 13.70 2.94 1.10
CA GLU A 71 13.55 4.38 1.06
C GLU A 71 12.14 4.80 0.63
N ALA A 72 11.62 4.19 -0.45
CA ALA A 72 10.26 4.46 -0.92
C ALA A 72 9.22 4.11 0.14
N THR A 73 9.44 3.01 0.88
CA THR A 73 8.60 2.60 2.00
C THR A 73 8.62 3.66 3.10
N ARG A 74 9.80 4.09 3.58
CA ARG A 74 9.91 5.13 4.62
C ARG A 74 9.22 6.43 4.22
N LYS A 75 9.42 6.88 2.98
CA LYS A 75 8.79 8.11 2.45
C LYS A 75 7.27 8.00 2.34
N SER A 76 6.74 6.78 2.16
CA SER A 76 5.31 6.56 1.88
C SER A 76 4.51 6.09 3.09
N ILE A 77 5.17 5.56 4.13
CA ILE A 77 4.54 5.15 5.39
C ILE A 77 3.66 6.27 5.97
N PRO A 78 4.09 7.54 6.03
CA PRO A 78 3.26 8.61 6.59
C PRO A 78 1.88 8.71 5.96
N TRP A 79 1.79 8.59 4.63
CA TRP A 79 0.51 8.58 3.93
C TRP A 79 -0.36 7.38 4.32
N SER A 80 0.20 6.19 4.50
CA SER A 80 -0.59 5.01 4.87
C SER A 80 -1.14 5.09 6.30
N LEU A 81 -0.51 5.88 7.18
CA LEU A 81 -0.86 6.01 8.59
C LEU A 81 -1.63 7.30 8.90
N GLU A 82 -1.71 8.23 7.95
CA GLU A 82 -2.36 9.52 8.12
C GLU A 82 -3.77 9.38 8.72
N GLY A 83 -4.09 10.15 9.76
CA GLY A 83 -5.40 10.13 10.42
C GLY A 83 -5.67 8.88 11.28
N ASP A 84 -4.71 7.98 11.44
CA ASP A 84 -4.77 6.89 12.42
C ASP A 84 -4.15 7.35 13.75
N ALA A 85 -5.01 7.63 14.73
CA ALA A 85 -4.62 8.17 16.04
C ALA A 85 -3.57 7.30 16.76
N ARG A 86 -3.49 6.00 16.47
CA ARG A 86 -2.49 5.10 17.06
C ARG A 86 -1.06 5.44 16.65
N PHE A 87 -0.89 6.17 15.55
CA PHE A 87 0.42 6.51 14.98
C PHE A 87 0.65 8.02 14.92
N GLY A 88 -0.19 8.84 15.57
CA GLY A 88 -0.11 10.31 15.50
C GLY A 88 1.27 10.86 15.85
N ASP A 89 1.91 10.31 16.87
CA ASP A 89 3.24 10.74 17.34
C ASP A 89 4.40 10.29 16.44
N LEU A 90 4.14 9.38 15.49
CA LEU A 90 5.14 8.84 14.55
C LEU A 90 5.13 9.56 13.21
N LEU A 91 4.16 10.44 12.97
CA LEU A 91 4.06 11.21 11.75
C LEU A 91 4.65 12.62 11.98
N PRO A 92 5.44 13.15 11.02
CA PRO A 92 5.80 14.55 11.08
C PRO A 92 4.53 15.41 11.11
N ALA A 93 4.55 16.49 11.90
CA ALA A 93 3.45 17.44 11.98
C ALA A 93 3.06 17.92 10.56
N PRO A 94 1.76 18.17 10.31
CA PRO A 94 1.25 18.56 8.99
C PRO A 94 1.90 19.84 8.45
#